data_AF-A0A934HFW1-F1
#
_entry.id   AF-A0A934HFW1-F1
#
_cell.length_a   1.000
_cell.length_b   1.000
_cell.length_c   1.000
_cell.angle_alpha   90.00
_cell.angle_beta   90.00
_cell.angle_gamma   90.00
#
_symmetry.space_group_name_H-M   'P 1'
#
loop_
_entity.id
_entity.type
_entity.pdbx_description
1 polymer ?
#
loop_
_entity_poly.entity_id
_entity_poly.type
_entity_poly.pdbx_seq_one_letter_code
_entity_poly.pdbx_strand_id
1 'polypeptide(L)'
;FIFIGAIPCTSWLKGVIDLDSYGFAITGPQLIQNGRPPKVYWPLDRDPYLFESSVPGVFVVGDVRSNSVKRVASAVGEGSICVQFVHQYLARLK
;
A
#
# COMPACT_ATOMS: atom_id res chain seq x y z
N PHE A 1 -4.85 -2.67 -30.01
CA PHE A 1 -4.56 -2.54 -28.57
C PHE A 1 -4.91 -1.13 -28.11
N ILE A 2 -5.48 -0.96 -26.92
CA ILE A 2 -5.87 0.35 -26.37
C ILE A 2 -4.95 0.66 -25.19
N PHE A 3 -4.22 1.78 -25.27
CA PHE A 3 -3.25 2.22 -24.26
C PHE A 3 -3.53 3.68 -23.86
N ILE A 4 -4.63 3.90 -23.15
CA ILE A 4 -5.08 5.24 -22.71
C ILE A 4 -4.91 5.45 -21.20
N GLY A 5 -4.16 4.57 -20.53
CA GLY A 5 -3.98 4.56 -19.09
C GLY A 5 -5.05 3.75 -18.35
N ALA A 6 -5.08 3.90 -17.02
CA ALA A 6 -6.02 3.22 -16.12
C ALA A 6 -6.40 4.17 -14.98
N ILE A 7 -7.65 4.04 -14.49
CA ILE A 7 -8.15 4.77 -13.32
C ILE A 7 -8.40 3.73 -12.21
N PRO A 8 -7.70 3.81 -11.07
CA PRO A 8 -7.94 2.89 -9.96
C PRO A 8 -9.25 3.21 -9.24
N CYS A 9 -9.91 2.18 -8.69
CA CYS A 9 -11.15 2.30 -7.92
C CYS A 9 -10.91 2.77 -6.46
N THR A 10 -10.20 3.89 -6.29
CA THR A 10 -9.69 4.42 -5.00
C THR A 10 -10.27 5.78 -4.64
N SER A 11 -11.20 6.32 -5.43
CA SER A 11 -11.79 7.64 -5.18
C SER A 11 -12.36 7.79 -3.78
N TRP A 12 -12.93 6.71 -3.23
CA TRP A 12 -13.49 6.64 -1.88
C TRP A 12 -12.45 6.62 -0.75
N LEU A 13 -11.17 6.38 -1.07
CA LEU A 13 -10.05 6.34 -0.12
C LEU A 13 -9.30 7.66 -0.01
N LYS A 14 -9.69 8.68 -0.79
CA LYS A 14 -9.06 9.99 -0.75
C LYS A 14 -9.13 10.60 0.65
N GLY A 15 -7.98 10.98 1.20
CA GLY A 15 -7.85 11.50 2.55
C GLY A 15 -7.90 10.44 3.66
N VAL A 16 -8.08 9.16 3.32
CA VAL A 16 -8.00 8.03 4.26
C VAL A 16 -6.61 7.39 4.20
N ILE A 17 -6.09 7.14 3.00
CA ILE A 17 -4.72 6.67 2.77
C ILE A 17 -4.03 7.56 1.72
N ASP A 18 -2.71 7.46 1.66
CA ASP A 18 -1.90 8.18 0.68
C ASP A 18 -2.09 7.57 -0.70
N LEU A 19 -2.47 8.43 -1.65
CA LEU A 19 -2.58 8.10 -3.07
C LEU A 19 -1.56 8.92 -3.85
N ASP A 20 -1.01 8.36 -4.92
CA ASP A 20 -0.17 9.11 -5.86
C ASP A 20 -1.00 10.09 -6.71
N SER A 21 -0.33 10.88 -7.56
CA SER A 21 -0.97 11.86 -8.43
C SER A 21 -1.94 11.27 -9.45
N TYR A 22 -1.90 9.94 -9.67
CA TYR A 22 -2.79 9.19 -10.55
C TYR A 22 -3.89 8.45 -9.78
N GLY A 23 -3.91 8.56 -8.45
CA GLY A 23 -4.89 7.93 -7.57
C GLY A 23 -4.56 6.50 -7.12
N PHE A 24 -3.37 5.97 -7.42
CA PHE A 24 -3.00 4.63 -6.94
C PHE A 24 -2.48 4.68 -5.51
N ALA A 25 -2.73 3.62 -4.73
CA ALA A 25 -2.32 3.58 -3.34
C ALA A 25 -0.79 3.49 -3.18
N ILE A 26 -0.23 4.34 -2.33
CA ILE A 26 1.17 4.29 -1.93
C ILE A 26 1.30 3.33 -0.75
N THR A 27 2.28 2.43 -0.80
CA THR A 27 2.49 1.40 0.23
C THR A 27 3.95 1.23 0.58
N GLY A 28 4.23 0.67 1.76
CA GLY A 28 5.53 0.13 2.12
C GLY A 28 6.67 1.14 2.01
N PRO A 29 7.82 0.76 1.42
CA PRO A 29 8.99 1.63 1.30
C PRO A 29 8.72 2.97 0.61
N GLN A 30 7.72 3.05 -0.29
CA GLN A 30 7.37 4.27 -0.99
C GLN A 30 6.77 5.34 -0.07
N LEU A 31 6.33 4.98 1.14
CA LEU A 31 5.88 5.92 2.16
C LEU A 31 7.06 6.59 2.89
N ILE A 32 8.27 6.03 2.82
CA ILE A 32 9.43 6.54 3.55
C ILE A 32 9.99 7.78 2.83
N GLN A 33 9.94 8.93 3.50
CA GLN A 33 10.50 10.20 3.01
C GLN A 33 11.68 10.61 3.90
N ASN A 34 12.81 10.98 3.30
CA ASN A 34 14.04 11.35 4.03
C ASN A 34 14.48 10.30 5.07
N GLY A 35 14.29 9.01 4.75
CA GLY A 35 14.69 7.89 5.61
C GLY A 35 13.76 7.57 6.78
N ARG A 36 12.58 8.20 6.88
CA ARG A 36 11.54 7.85 7.88
C ARG A 36 10.13 7.89 7.28
N PRO A 37 9.19 7.06 7.76
CA PRO A 37 7.78 7.28 7.46
C PRO A 37 7.33 8.64 8.05
N PRO A 38 6.44 9.40 7.38
CA PRO A 38 6.03 10.71 7.86
C PRO A 38 5.35 10.60 9.22
N LYS A 39 6.05 11.12 10.25
CA LYS A 39 5.60 11.06 11.65
C LYS A 39 4.25 11.73 11.90
N VAL A 40 3.76 12.56 10.97
CA VAL A 40 2.46 13.22 11.07
C VAL A 40 1.31 12.21 11.13
N TYR A 41 1.45 11.05 10.47
CA TYR A 41 0.40 10.01 10.43
C TYR A 41 0.90 8.60 10.73
N TRP A 42 2.19 8.41 11.00
CA TRP A 42 2.74 7.10 11.35
C TRP A 42 3.13 6.99 12.84
N PRO A 43 2.28 6.37 13.68
CA PRO A 43 2.48 6.33 15.14
C PRO A 43 3.36 5.19 15.63
N LEU A 44 3.77 4.25 14.76
CA LEU A 44 4.44 3.01 15.18
C LEU A 44 5.97 3.13 15.12
N ASP A 45 6.65 2.52 16.10
CA ASP A 45 8.12 2.44 16.17
C ASP A 45 8.68 1.33 15.26
N ARG A 46 8.40 1.44 13.97
CA ARG A 46 8.84 0.54 12.89
C ARG A 46 8.44 1.11 11.53
N ASP A 47 9.09 0.67 10.47
CA ASP A 47 8.72 1.06 9.11
C ASP A 47 7.46 0.32 8.60
N PRO A 48 6.70 0.90 7.65
CA PRO A 48 5.60 0.23 6.96
C PRO A 48 6.01 -1.11 6.36
N TYR A 49 5.16 -2.13 6.50
CA TYR A 49 5.39 -3.40 5.79
C TYR A 49 5.18 -3.21 4.29
N LEU A 50 5.70 -4.14 3.48
CA LEU A 50 5.79 -4.00 2.01
C LEU A 50 4.50 -3.53 1.31
N PHE A 51 3.34 -4.01 1.78
CA PHE A 51 2.03 -3.70 1.19
C PHE A 51 1.15 -2.82 2.10
N GLU A 52 1.72 -2.28 3.16
CA GLU A 52 0.95 -1.47 4.11
C GLU A 52 0.84 -0.03 3.64
N SER A 53 -0.35 0.55 3.74
CA SER A 53 -0.64 1.93 3.37
C SER A 53 -0.11 2.93 4.41
N SER A 54 -0.39 4.22 4.23
CA SER A 54 -0.10 5.25 5.24
C SER A 54 -0.88 5.08 6.55
N VAL A 55 -1.91 4.22 6.57
CA VAL A 55 -2.63 3.82 7.79
C VAL A 55 -2.11 2.45 8.25
N PRO A 56 -1.52 2.36 9.46
CA PRO A 56 -1.06 1.08 9.99
C PRO A 56 -2.17 0.04 10.08
N GLY A 57 -1.87 -1.20 9.68
CA GLY A 57 -2.82 -2.31 9.64
C GLY A 57 -3.66 -2.37 8.37
N VAL A 58 -3.64 -1.35 7.52
CA VAL A 58 -4.34 -1.33 6.23
C VAL A 58 -3.35 -1.71 5.14
N PHE A 59 -3.63 -2.80 4.43
CA PHE A 59 -2.79 -3.32 3.37
C PHE A 59 -3.46 -3.25 2.01
N VAL A 60 -2.67 -2.99 0.96
CA VAL A 60 -3.12 -2.79 -0.40
C VAL A 60 -2.24 -3.58 -1.38
N VAL A 61 -2.87 -4.41 -2.22
CA VAL A 61 -2.18 -5.30 -3.17
C VAL A 61 -2.81 -5.25 -4.55
N GLY A 62 -2.04 -5.62 -5.57
CA GLY A 62 -2.50 -5.71 -6.95
C GLY A 62 -2.57 -4.37 -7.66
N ASP A 63 -3.37 -4.30 -8.72
CA ASP A 63 -3.35 -3.21 -9.71
C ASP A 63 -3.76 -1.85 -9.15
N VAL A 64 -4.36 -1.81 -7.96
CA VAL A 64 -4.72 -0.57 -7.27
C VAL A 64 -3.50 0.15 -6.64
N ARG A 65 -2.38 -0.56 -6.50
CA ARG A 65 -1.14 -0.06 -5.91
C ARG A 65 -0.31 0.72 -6.94
N SER A 66 0.38 1.75 -6.45
CA SER A 66 1.34 2.49 -7.26
C SER A 66 2.51 1.58 -7.62
N ASN A 67 2.99 1.68 -8.86
CA ASN A 67 4.11 0.88 -9.41
C ASN A 67 3.91 -0.65 -9.36
N SER A 68 2.66 -1.15 -9.28
CA SER A 68 2.38 -2.58 -9.47
C SER A 68 2.62 -3.00 -10.92
N VAL A 69 2.92 -4.28 -11.15
CA VAL A 69 3.19 -4.83 -12.49
C VAL A 69 1.95 -4.85 -13.41
N LYS A 70 0.75 -4.59 -12.89
CA LYS A 70 -0.55 -4.63 -13.61
C LYS A 70 -0.83 -6.00 -14.23
N ARG A 71 -0.60 -7.07 -13.46
CA ARG A 71 -0.76 -8.47 -13.90
C ARG A 71 -1.40 -9.34 -12.83
N VAL A 72 -2.31 -10.22 -13.27
CA VAL A 72 -3.03 -11.18 -12.41
C VAL A 72 -2.09 -12.02 -11.55
N ALA A 73 -1.07 -12.64 -12.14
CA ALA A 73 -0.13 -13.49 -11.39
C ALA A 73 0.63 -12.70 -10.31
N SER A 74 1.04 -11.46 -10.62
CA SER A 74 1.69 -10.58 -9.64
C SER A 74 0.73 -10.22 -8.52
N ALA A 75 -0.51 -9.82 -8.85
CA ALA A 75 -1.52 -9.46 -7.85
C ALA A 75 -1.85 -10.61 -6.90
N VAL A 76 -1.96 -11.84 -7.42
CA VAL A 76 -2.15 -13.06 -6.61
C VAL A 76 -0.95 -13.30 -5.68
N GLY A 77 0.27 -13.17 -6.20
CA GLY A 77 1.49 -13.31 -5.39
C GLY A 77 1.60 -12.26 -4.28
N GLU A 78 1.32 -10.99 -4.60
CA GLU A 78 1.27 -9.89 -3.62
C GLU A 78 0.26 -10.19 -2.51
N GLY A 79 -0.95 -10.64 -2.87
CA GLY A 79 -1.98 -11.04 -1.92
C GLY A 79 -1.53 -12.14 -0.96
N SER A 80 -0.90 -13.20 -1.48
CA SER A 80 -0.38 -14.31 -0.66
C SER A 80 0.70 -13.85 0.33
N ILE A 81 1.63 -12.99 -0.11
CA ILE A 81 2.68 -12.44 0.76
C ILE A 81 2.08 -11.49 1.80
N CYS A 82 1.08 -10.69 1.42
CA CYS A 82 0.41 -9.73 2.29
C CYS A 82 -0.19 -10.37 3.54
N VAL A 83 -0.71 -11.59 3.45
CA VAL A 83 -1.28 -12.32 4.61
C VAL A 83 -0.24 -12.50 5.72
N GLN A 84 1.04 -12.73 5.38
CA GLN A 84 2.11 -12.83 6.38
C GLN A 84 2.30 -11.52 7.15
N PHE A 85 2.25 -10.38 6.47
CA PHE A 85 2.36 -9.07 7.14
C PHE A 85 1.13 -8.74 7.99
N VAL A 86 -0.07 -9.15 7.57
CA VAL A 86 -1.28 -9.04 8.40
C VAL A 86 -1.09 -9.80 9.71
N HIS A 87 -0.61 -11.06 9.66
CA HIS A 87 -0.32 -11.82 10.87
C HIS A 87 0.75 -11.15 11.75
N GLN A 88 1.82 -10.61 11.16
CA GLN A 88 2.86 -9.90 11.90
C GLN A 88 2.32 -8.63 12.58
N TYR A 89 1.48 -7.86 11.90
CA TYR A 89 0.84 -6.68 12.47
C TYR A 89 -0.06 -7.05 13.64
N LEU A 90 -0.96 -8.03 13.45
CA LEU A 90 -1.88 -8.48 14.50
C LEU A 90 -1.15 -9.06 15.72
N ALA A 91 -0.01 -9.73 15.52
CA ALA A 91 0.79 -10.27 16.62
C ALA A 91 1.38 -9.19 17.54
N ARG A 92 1.51 -7.94 17.05
CA ARG A 92 2.04 -6.79 17.81
C ARG A 92 0.97 -5.96 18.51
N LEU A 93 -0.31 -6.25 18.30
CA LEU A 93 -1.43 -5.57 18.97
C LEU A 93 -1.78 -6.17 20.35
N LYS A 94 -1.06 -7.21 20.76
CA LYS A 94 -1.18 -7.81 22.10
C LYS A 94 -0.45 -6.95 23.13
#